data_AF-A0A1E4TD70-F1
#
_entry.id   AF-A0A1E4TD70-F1
#
_cell.length_a   1.000
_cell.length_b   1.000
_cell.length_c   1.000
_cell.angle_alpha   90.00
_cell.angle_beta   90.00
_cell.angle_gamma   90.00
#
_symmetry.space_group_name_H-M   'P 1'
#
loop_
_entity.id
_entity.type
_entity.pdbx_description
1 polymer ?
#
loop_
_entity_poly.entity_id
_entity_poly.type
_entity_poly.pdbx_seq_one_letter_code
_entity_poly.pdbx_strand_id
1 'polypeptide(L)'
;RKSSSSSRAPVSLPRGPPRKPKQSGHALWVGNLPAGATVLEIRDIFAADGIESVFLISKSFCAFVNYQTEAQAAAALEKFKSAPVILHGAELVARFRRDPSTNPNNSRNSGHTDWAQTRPFANSYFIIKSLTLEDLDLSLRLGVWATQPHNEPVFNEAFEKSDNVYLIFSANKSGEYYGYARMLSKIVNAPLEVRVAQDALFADSDDTDLPKMMQTQPGDNIPSGRVVDDSVRGTMFWEALKDPNEETSPGREEGQDVDKTWGMPFKIKWESTNKIPFFRTRYLRNSWNSNLEVKIARDGTEVEPHVGASLLELF
;
A
#
# COMPACT_ATOMS: atom_id res chain seq x y z
N ARG A 1 -14.68 -4.54 49.74
CA ARG A 1 -13.65 -4.35 48.69
C ARG A 1 -14.20 -4.93 47.39
N LYS A 2 -14.76 -4.10 46.50
CA LYS A 2 -15.19 -4.53 45.16
C LYS A 2 -13.95 -4.51 44.27
N SER A 3 -13.55 -5.67 43.74
CA SER A 3 -12.50 -5.79 42.74
C SER A 3 -13.02 -5.22 41.41
N SER A 4 -12.43 -4.12 40.96
CA SER A 4 -12.66 -3.55 39.63
C SER A 4 -12.07 -4.51 38.59
N SER A 5 -12.94 -5.21 37.85
CA SER A 5 -12.59 -5.88 36.61
C SER A 5 -12.20 -4.81 35.59
N SER A 6 -10.90 -4.69 35.31
CA SER A 6 -10.39 -3.93 34.18
C SER A 6 -10.92 -4.55 32.90
N SER A 7 -11.92 -3.92 32.28
CA SER A 7 -12.40 -4.25 30.94
C SER A 7 -11.28 -3.94 29.96
N ARG A 8 -10.60 -4.98 29.49
CA ARG A 8 -9.54 -4.88 28.48
C ARG A 8 -10.18 -4.39 27.18
N ALA A 9 -9.77 -3.21 26.71
CA ALA A 9 -10.23 -2.71 25.42
C ALA A 9 -9.89 -3.72 24.32
N PRO A 10 -10.78 -3.94 23.34
CA PRO A 10 -10.47 -4.81 22.22
C PRO A 10 -9.24 -4.33 21.46
N VAL A 11 -8.40 -5.27 21.04
CA VAL A 11 -7.18 -4.98 20.30
C VAL A 11 -7.34 -5.54 18.90
N SER A 12 -7.46 -4.66 17.91
CA SER A 12 -7.45 -5.05 16.50
C SER A 12 -6.02 -5.43 16.07
N LEU A 13 -5.87 -6.49 15.27
CA LEU A 13 -4.60 -6.80 14.62
C LEU A 13 -4.24 -5.65 13.66
N PRO A 14 -2.94 -5.33 13.49
CA PRO A 14 -2.52 -4.47 12.40
C PRO A 14 -2.82 -5.22 11.10
N ARG A 15 -3.92 -4.84 10.45
CA ARG A 15 -4.39 -5.42 9.19
C ARG A 15 -3.41 -5.14 8.03
N GLY A 16 -2.45 -4.25 8.27
CA GLY A 16 -1.55 -3.72 7.24
C GLY A 16 -2.27 -2.67 6.40
N PRO A 17 -1.55 -1.96 5.51
CA PRO A 17 -2.20 -1.09 4.55
C PRO A 17 -3.14 -1.92 3.64
N PRO A 18 -4.35 -1.44 3.32
CA PRO A 18 -5.23 -2.11 2.37
C PRO A 18 -4.51 -2.37 1.06
N ARG A 19 -4.92 -3.44 0.36
CA ARG A 19 -4.48 -3.68 -1.01
C ARG A 19 -4.77 -2.42 -1.83
N LYS A 20 -3.79 -1.97 -2.63
CA LYS A 20 -4.06 -0.93 -3.61
C LYS A 20 -5.01 -1.47 -4.68
N PRO A 21 -5.95 -0.65 -5.18
CA PRO A 21 -6.75 -1.03 -6.34
C PRO A 21 -5.85 -1.36 -7.52
N LYS A 22 -6.38 -2.10 -8.49
CA LYS A 22 -5.67 -2.51 -9.70
C LYS A 22 -5.00 -1.29 -10.35
N GLN A 23 -3.70 -1.40 -10.65
CA GLN A 23 -2.92 -0.39 -11.34
C GLN A 23 -2.43 -0.98 -12.66
N SER A 24 -3.06 -0.61 -13.77
CA SER A 24 -2.61 -0.96 -15.12
C SER A 24 -1.29 -0.29 -15.53
N GLY A 25 -0.87 0.74 -14.80
CA GLY A 25 0.22 1.64 -15.21
C GLY A 25 -0.28 2.85 -16.02
N HIS A 26 -1.49 2.81 -16.55
CA HIS A 26 -2.11 3.91 -17.29
C HIS A 26 -3.03 4.71 -16.38
N ALA A 27 -2.43 5.60 -15.59
CA ALA A 27 -3.14 6.34 -14.55
C ALA A 27 -3.11 7.85 -14.75
N LEU A 28 -4.22 8.50 -14.46
CA LEU A 28 -4.32 9.94 -14.26
C LEU A 28 -4.21 10.25 -12.76
N TRP A 29 -3.39 11.25 -12.41
CA TRP A 29 -3.45 11.91 -11.11
C TRP A 29 -4.47 13.04 -11.18
N VAL A 30 -5.39 13.05 -10.23
CA VAL A 30 -6.38 14.10 -10.03
C VAL A 30 -6.07 14.79 -8.70
N GLY A 31 -6.02 16.12 -8.68
CA GLY A 31 -5.73 16.90 -7.49
C GLY A 31 -6.63 18.11 -7.34
N ASN A 32 -6.37 18.86 -6.26
CA ASN A 32 -7.25 19.94 -5.80
C ASN A 32 -8.66 19.45 -5.46
N LEU A 33 -8.77 18.23 -4.93
CA LEU A 33 -10.06 17.68 -4.53
C LEU A 33 -10.57 18.38 -3.25
N PRO A 34 -11.86 18.73 -3.15
CA PRO A 34 -12.43 19.24 -1.91
C PRO A 34 -12.47 18.15 -0.82
N ALA A 35 -12.50 18.55 0.45
CA ALA A 35 -12.49 17.62 1.59
C ALA A 35 -13.70 16.67 1.62
N GLY A 36 -14.82 17.07 1.01
CA GLY A 36 -16.04 16.25 0.89
C GLY A 36 -16.12 15.39 -0.37
N ALA A 37 -15.10 15.42 -1.25
CA ALA A 37 -15.11 14.61 -2.47
C ALA A 37 -15.22 13.12 -2.16
N THR A 38 -16.12 12.43 -2.85
CA THR A 38 -16.30 10.98 -2.76
C THR A 38 -15.63 10.26 -3.92
N VAL A 39 -15.31 8.98 -3.70
CA VAL A 39 -14.75 8.13 -4.77
C VAL A 39 -15.71 7.96 -5.95
N LEU A 40 -17.02 7.99 -5.69
CA LEU A 40 -18.06 7.85 -6.72
C LEU A 40 -18.18 9.12 -7.58
N GLU A 41 -18.13 10.31 -6.97
CA GLU A 41 -18.11 11.57 -7.74
C GLU A 41 -16.90 11.62 -8.68
N ILE A 42 -15.73 11.20 -8.22
CA ILE A 42 -14.52 11.15 -9.05
C ILE A 42 -14.67 10.12 -10.17
N ARG A 43 -15.20 8.92 -9.86
CA ARG A 43 -15.52 7.90 -10.87
C ARG A 43 -16.46 8.45 -11.94
N ASP A 44 -17.51 9.16 -11.55
CA ASP A 44 -18.53 9.66 -12.47
C ASP A 44 -17.99 10.80 -13.34
N ILE A 45 -17.15 11.69 -12.78
CA ILE A 45 -16.44 12.72 -13.54
C ILE A 45 -15.52 12.11 -14.60
N PHE A 46 -14.81 11.04 -14.24
CA PHE A 46 -13.82 10.37 -15.08
C PHE A 46 -14.38 9.15 -15.84
N ALA A 47 -15.72 9.01 -15.89
CA ALA A 47 -16.41 7.97 -16.61
C ALA A 47 -16.04 7.99 -18.10
N ALA A 48 -15.34 6.95 -18.51
CA ALA A 48 -14.86 6.75 -19.87
C ALA A 48 -14.56 5.26 -20.08
N ASP A 49 -14.57 4.87 -21.35
CA ASP A 49 -14.28 3.50 -21.77
C ASP A 49 -12.95 2.99 -21.17
N GLY A 50 -12.96 1.75 -20.68
CA GLY A 50 -11.81 1.10 -20.07
C GLY A 50 -11.40 1.62 -18.69
N ILE A 51 -12.24 2.35 -17.95
CA ILE A 51 -11.95 2.69 -16.55
C ILE A 51 -11.85 1.43 -15.68
N GLU A 52 -10.75 1.26 -14.95
CA GLU A 52 -10.49 0.08 -14.12
C GLU A 52 -10.67 0.35 -12.63
N SER A 53 -10.18 1.51 -12.16
CA SER A 53 -10.23 1.83 -10.74
C SER A 53 -10.05 3.33 -10.47
N VAL A 54 -10.62 3.78 -9.36
CA VAL A 54 -10.41 5.11 -8.79
C VAL A 54 -9.91 4.94 -7.37
N PHE A 55 -8.76 5.52 -7.05
CA PHE A 55 -8.18 5.51 -5.71
C PHE A 55 -8.15 6.92 -5.14
N LEU A 56 -9.03 7.21 -4.19
CA LEU A 56 -9.10 8.47 -3.47
C LEU A 56 -8.23 8.43 -2.20
N ILE A 57 -7.36 9.42 -2.06
CA ILE A 57 -6.55 9.66 -0.86
C ILE A 57 -6.98 11.00 -0.26
N SER A 58 -8.00 10.96 0.60
CA SER A 58 -8.62 12.17 1.17
C SER A 58 -7.62 13.03 1.93
N LYS A 59 -6.68 12.40 2.65
CA LYS A 59 -5.63 13.11 3.41
C LYS A 59 -4.74 13.98 2.52
N SER A 60 -4.55 13.67 1.24
CA SER A 60 -3.73 14.46 0.30
C SER A 60 -4.55 15.14 -0.79
N PHE A 61 -5.88 15.16 -0.66
CA PHE A 61 -6.79 15.83 -1.60
C PHE A 61 -6.50 15.46 -3.06
N CYS A 62 -6.20 14.18 -3.29
CA CYS A 62 -5.90 13.67 -4.62
C CYS A 62 -6.47 12.28 -4.85
N ALA A 63 -6.66 11.93 -6.12
CA ALA A 63 -7.05 10.61 -6.54
C ALA A 63 -6.20 10.11 -7.71
N PHE A 64 -6.23 8.80 -7.94
CA PHE A 64 -5.66 8.15 -9.10
C PHE A 64 -6.75 7.40 -9.84
N VAL A 65 -6.93 7.71 -11.12
CA VAL A 65 -7.87 7.01 -12.01
C VAL A 65 -7.07 6.15 -12.97
N ASN A 66 -7.30 4.84 -12.97
CA ASN A 66 -6.59 3.88 -13.83
C ASN A 66 -7.49 3.43 -14.97
N TYR A 67 -6.92 3.31 -16.17
CA TYR A 67 -7.58 2.82 -17.38
C TYR A 67 -6.85 1.59 -17.92
N GLN A 68 -7.52 0.76 -18.71
CA GLN A 68 -6.90 -0.45 -19.28
C GLN A 68 -5.74 -0.10 -20.23
N THR A 69 -5.83 1.01 -20.97
CA THR A 69 -4.82 1.44 -21.94
C THR A 69 -4.44 2.91 -21.81
N GLU A 70 -3.25 3.27 -22.32
CA GLU A 70 -2.80 4.67 -22.41
C GLU A 70 -3.74 5.53 -23.27
N ALA A 71 -4.25 4.96 -24.38
CA ALA A 71 -5.16 5.66 -25.29
C ALA A 71 -6.48 6.04 -24.59
N GLN A 72 -7.05 5.14 -23.79
CA GLN A 72 -8.25 5.41 -22.99
C GLN A 72 -7.98 6.47 -21.91
N ALA A 73 -6.84 6.38 -21.21
CA ALA A 73 -6.43 7.40 -20.25
C ALA A 73 -6.26 8.79 -20.91
N ALA A 74 -5.68 8.83 -22.10
CA ALA A 74 -5.52 10.06 -22.88
C ALA A 74 -6.87 10.64 -23.31
N ALA A 75 -7.77 9.81 -23.84
CA ALA A 75 -9.12 10.23 -24.23
C ALA A 75 -9.91 10.81 -23.04
N ALA A 76 -9.83 10.17 -21.87
CA ALA A 76 -10.44 10.66 -20.65
C ALA A 76 -9.86 12.01 -20.20
N LEU A 77 -8.54 12.19 -20.30
CA LEU A 77 -7.89 13.45 -19.95
C LEU A 77 -8.25 14.59 -20.92
N GLU A 78 -8.34 14.30 -22.22
CA GLU A 78 -8.78 15.29 -23.21
C GLU A 78 -10.24 15.69 -23.00
N LYS A 79 -11.13 14.72 -22.69
CA LYS A 79 -12.50 15.00 -22.27
C LYS A 79 -12.54 15.90 -21.03
N PHE A 80 -11.73 15.62 -20.02
CA PHE A 80 -11.64 16.44 -18.80
C PHE A 80 -11.18 17.88 -19.10
N LYS A 81 -10.23 18.07 -20.02
CA LYS A 81 -9.71 19.40 -20.36
C LYS A 81 -10.66 20.23 -21.23
N SER A 82 -11.70 19.64 -21.78
CA SER A 82 -12.62 20.33 -22.69
C SER A 82 -13.42 21.46 -22.02
N ALA A 83 -13.62 21.39 -20.70
CA ALA A 83 -14.26 22.42 -19.89
C ALA A 83 -13.78 22.38 -18.43
N PRO A 84 -13.81 23.50 -17.69
CA PRO A 84 -13.52 23.50 -16.26
C PRO A 84 -14.45 22.55 -15.49
N VAL A 85 -13.87 21.67 -14.68
CA VAL A 85 -14.61 20.72 -13.84
C VAL A 85 -14.57 21.21 -12.40
N ILE A 86 -15.73 21.64 -11.88
CA ILE A 86 -15.87 22.14 -10.51
C ILE A 86 -16.61 21.11 -9.67
N LEU A 87 -15.98 20.67 -8.58
CA LEU A 87 -16.58 19.78 -7.58
C LEU A 87 -16.63 20.52 -6.24
N HIS A 88 -17.84 20.67 -5.68
CA HIS A 88 -18.10 21.37 -4.40
C HIS A 88 -17.42 22.76 -4.32
N GLY A 89 -17.38 23.48 -5.44
CA GLY A 89 -16.77 24.82 -5.53
C GLY A 89 -15.25 24.85 -5.77
N ALA A 90 -14.58 23.69 -5.83
CA ALA A 90 -13.17 23.58 -6.19
C ALA A 90 -12.99 23.12 -7.64
N GLU A 91 -12.20 23.84 -8.42
CA GLU A 91 -11.82 23.44 -9.78
C GLU A 91 -10.74 22.34 -9.72
N LEU A 92 -11.04 21.20 -10.32
CA LEU A 92 -10.15 20.04 -10.27
C LEU A 92 -8.99 20.18 -11.25
N VAL A 93 -7.89 19.48 -10.97
CA VAL A 93 -6.74 19.39 -11.87
C VAL A 93 -6.45 17.94 -12.18
N ALA A 94 -6.26 17.59 -13.45
CA ALA A 94 -5.87 16.24 -13.86
C ALA A 94 -4.64 16.25 -14.78
N ARG A 95 -3.78 15.24 -14.62
CA ARG A 95 -2.60 15.01 -15.49
C ARG A 95 -2.20 13.54 -15.46
N PHE A 96 -1.43 13.08 -16.43
CA PHE A 96 -0.82 11.76 -16.36
C PHE A 96 0.01 11.58 -15.07
N ARG A 97 -0.15 10.42 -14.43
CA ARG A 97 0.69 10.02 -13.31
C ARG A 97 2.11 9.84 -13.84
N ARG A 98 3.05 10.64 -13.33
CA ARG A 98 4.47 10.40 -13.58
C ARG A 98 4.93 9.28 -12.66
N ASP A 99 5.44 8.20 -13.22
CA ASP A 99 6.19 7.24 -12.42
C ASP A 99 7.59 7.83 -12.18
N PRO A 100 8.04 7.99 -10.93
CA PRO A 100 9.42 8.38 -10.65
C PRO A 100 10.49 7.50 -11.33
N SER A 101 10.13 6.30 -11.80
CA SER A 101 11.02 5.38 -12.52
C SER A 101 11.20 5.72 -14.02
N THR A 102 10.28 6.47 -14.63
CA THR A 102 10.34 6.80 -16.07
C THR A 102 10.96 8.17 -16.30
N ASN A 103 12.29 8.25 -16.19
CA ASN A 103 13.06 9.39 -16.69
C ASN A 103 13.68 9.00 -18.06
N PRO A 104 13.37 9.69 -19.18
CA PRO A 104 13.77 9.24 -20.53
C PRO A 104 15.27 9.28 -20.84
N ASN A 105 16.10 9.77 -19.92
CA ASN A 105 17.53 9.99 -20.16
C ASN A 105 18.45 8.85 -19.72
N ASN A 106 17.94 7.62 -19.53
CA ASN A 106 18.79 6.51 -19.09
C ASN A 106 18.82 5.34 -20.09
N SER A 107 19.37 5.63 -21.27
CA SER A 107 19.95 4.62 -22.13
C SER A 107 21.34 4.25 -21.59
N ARG A 108 21.52 2.96 -21.26
CA ARG A 108 22.76 2.23 -20.97
C ARG A 108 23.32 2.41 -19.55
N ASN A 109 23.23 1.35 -18.74
CA ASN A 109 24.28 0.31 -18.71
C ASN A 109 23.80 -0.89 -17.86
N SER A 110 23.44 -2.01 -18.51
CA SER A 110 23.39 -3.31 -17.83
C SER A 110 24.83 -3.80 -17.65
N GLY A 111 25.54 -3.17 -16.72
CA GLY A 111 26.81 -3.63 -16.20
C GLY A 111 26.56 -4.40 -14.92
N HIS A 112 26.19 -5.68 -15.06
CA HIS A 112 26.18 -6.64 -13.97
C HIS A 112 27.62 -6.74 -13.44
N THR A 113 27.94 -6.02 -12.36
CA THR A 113 29.18 -6.27 -11.60
C THR A 113 28.83 -7.30 -10.55
N ASP A 114 29.16 -8.54 -10.91
CA ASP A 114 29.10 -9.70 -10.06
C ASP A 114 30.11 -9.53 -8.91
N TRP A 115 29.64 -9.00 -7.78
CA TRP A 115 30.32 -9.12 -6.48
C TRP A 115 29.48 -9.93 -5.48
N ALA A 116 28.43 -10.61 -5.96
CA ALA A 116 27.56 -11.47 -5.16
C ALA A 116 28.21 -12.82 -4.78
N GLN A 117 29.53 -12.86 -4.66
CA GLN A 117 30.29 -14.01 -4.20
C GLN A 117 31.18 -13.60 -3.03
N THR A 118 30.59 -13.41 -1.85
CA THR A 118 31.16 -13.74 -0.52
C THR A 118 30.24 -13.32 0.62
N ARG A 119 29.18 -14.10 0.86
CA ARG A 119 28.82 -14.74 2.14
C ARG A 119 27.40 -15.35 2.02
N PRO A 120 27.20 -16.63 2.37
CA PRO A 120 25.92 -17.31 2.21
C PRO A 120 24.82 -16.86 3.20
N PHE A 121 25.05 -15.78 3.94
CA PHE A 121 24.17 -15.30 5.00
C PHE A 121 24.32 -13.78 5.17
N ALA A 122 23.46 -13.02 4.48
CA ALA A 122 23.42 -11.56 4.54
C ALA A 122 22.12 -11.09 5.22
N ASN A 123 22.10 -9.85 5.71
CA ASN A 123 20.88 -9.21 6.20
C ASN A 123 20.17 -8.52 5.02
N SER A 124 18.85 -8.70 4.92
CA SER A 124 18.00 -7.94 3.98
C SER A 124 17.31 -6.80 4.71
N TYR A 125 17.10 -5.68 4.02
CA TYR A 125 16.53 -4.47 4.60
C TYR A 125 15.40 -3.94 3.72
N PHE A 126 14.26 -3.62 4.31
CA PHE A 126 13.10 -3.10 3.59
C PHE A 126 12.52 -1.85 4.29
N ILE A 127 12.17 -0.83 3.51
CA ILE A 127 11.38 0.30 4.01
C ILE A 127 9.91 -0.09 4.04
N ILE A 128 9.27 0.06 5.20
CA ILE A 128 7.84 -0.16 5.41
C ILE A 128 7.13 1.16 5.65
N LYS A 129 6.06 1.39 4.89
CA LYS A 129 5.24 2.61 4.96
C LYS A 129 3.90 2.31 5.60
N SER A 130 3.70 2.82 6.81
CA SER A 130 2.39 2.76 7.46
C SER A 130 1.49 3.92 7.02
N LEU A 131 0.19 3.67 6.87
CA LEU A 131 -0.79 4.73 6.62
C LEU A 131 -1.04 5.57 7.88
N THR A 132 -0.96 4.95 9.05
CA THR A 132 -1.29 5.58 10.34
C THR A 132 -0.22 5.28 11.39
N LEU A 133 -0.13 6.12 12.44
CA LEU A 133 0.78 5.85 13.56
C LEU A 133 0.22 4.76 14.46
N GLU A 134 -1.10 4.69 14.55
CA GLU A 134 -1.89 3.74 15.33
C GLU A 134 -1.56 2.28 14.93
N ASP A 135 -1.36 2.02 13.63
CA ASP A 135 -0.90 0.71 13.15
C ASP A 135 0.49 0.33 13.68
N LEU A 136 1.40 1.30 13.78
CA LEU A 136 2.75 1.07 14.30
C LEU A 136 2.73 0.83 15.80
N ASP A 137 1.91 1.58 16.54
CA ASP A 137 1.71 1.38 17.98
C ASP A 137 1.04 0.02 18.28
N LEU A 138 0.09 -0.41 17.45
CA LEU A 138 -0.50 -1.76 17.54
C LEU A 138 0.54 -2.85 17.26
N SER A 139 1.32 -2.69 16.20
CA SER A 139 2.41 -3.58 15.83
C SER A 139 3.45 -3.73 16.94
N LEU A 140 3.80 -2.62 17.61
CA LEU A 140 4.71 -2.63 18.76
C LEU A 140 4.15 -3.44 19.93
N ARG A 141 2.85 -3.29 20.24
CA ARG A 141 2.20 -4.02 21.32
C ARG A 141 2.02 -5.50 21.03
N LEU A 142 1.76 -5.85 19.77
CA LEU A 142 1.37 -7.20 19.36
C LEU A 142 2.53 -8.04 18.82
N GLY A 143 3.62 -7.42 18.37
CA GLY A 143 4.76 -8.11 17.74
C GLY A 143 4.39 -8.75 16.40
N VAL A 144 3.45 -8.14 15.67
CA VAL A 144 2.97 -8.62 14.37
C VAL A 144 2.83 -7.46 13.40
N TRP A 145 3.03 -7.73 12.12
CA TRP A 145 2.79 -6.77 11.04
C TRP A 145 2.10 -7.47 9.88
N ALA A 146 1.36 -6.72 9.08
CA ALA A 146 0.85 -7.16 7.78
C ALA A 146 1.24 -6.11 6.73
N THR A 147 1.59 -6.56 5.53
CA THR A 147 2.06 -5.72 4.43
C THR A 147 1.09 -5.78 3.23
N GLN A 148 1.37 -5.07 2.14
CA GLN A 148 0.57 -5.22 0.92
C GLN A 148 0.83 -6.61 0.29
N PRO A 149 -0.19 -7.30 -0.27
CA PRO A 149 -0.03 -8.67 -0.80
C PRO A 149 1.11 -8.87 -1.82
N HIS A 150 1.49 -7.82 -2.57
CA HIS A 150 2.61 -7.91 -3.52
C HIS A 150 3.99 -7.93 -2.87
N ASN A 151 4.10 -7.45 -1.62
CA ASN A 151 5.35 -7.49 -0.86
C ASN A 151 5.59 -8.85 -0.20
N GLU A 152 4.51 -9.60 0.07
CA GLU A 152 4.59 -10.90 0.75
C GLU A 152 5.56 -11.91 0.10
N PRO A 153 5.52 -12.15 -1.24
CA PRO A 153 6.46 -13.09 -1.86
C PRO A 153 7.92 -12.63 -1.72
N VAL A 154 8.18 -11.32 -1.85
CA VAL A 154 9.53 -10.74 -1.71
C VAL A 154 10.06 -10.92 -0.29
N PHE A 155 9.22 -10.68 0.72
CA PHE A 155 9.61 -10.84 2.12
C PHE A 155 9.83 -12.31 2.48
N ASN A 156 9.02 -13.22 1.96
CA ASN A 156 9.20 -14.65 2.16
C ASN A 156 10.49 -15.16 1.51
N GLU A 157 10.78 -14.73 0.29
CA GLU A 157 12.03 -15.06 -0.39
C GLU A 157 13.25 -14.54 0.38
N ALA A 158 13.20 -13.29 0.85
CA ALA A 158 14.25 -12.72 1.69
C ALA A 158 14.40 -13.50 3.01
N PHE A 159 13.31 -13.89 3.65
CA PHE A 159 13.33 -14.67 4.90
C PHE A 159 13.93 -16.07 4.73
N GLU A 160 13.90 -16.64 3.53
CA GLU A 160 14.54 -17.91 3.20
C GLU A 160 16.03 -17.77 2.88
N LYS A 161 16.41 -16.66 2.23
CA LYS A 161 17.76 -16.45 1.68
C LYS A 161 18.70 -15.66 2.60
N SER A 162 18.15 -14.97 3.59
CA SER A 162 18.89 -14.09 4.50
C SER A 162 18.77 -14.56 5.94
N ASP A 163 19.82 -14.32 6.74
CA ASP A 163 19.81 -14.63 8.17
C ASP A 163 18.76 -13.80 8.92
N ASN A 164 18.72 -12.51 8.54
CA ASN A 164 17.84 -11.54 9.15
C ASN A 164 17.19 -10.70 8.06
N VAL A 165 15.89 -10.49 8.21
CA VAL A 165 15.13 -9.51 7.42
C VAL A 165 14.71 -8.39 8.35
N TYR A 166 15.25 -7.19 8.13
CA TYR A 166 14.94 -5.99 8.88
C TYR A 166 13.91 -5.14 8.13
N LEU A 167 12.89 -4.73 8.86
CA LEU A 167 11.79 -3.90 8.40
C LEU A 167 11.92 -2.54 9.09
N ILE A 168 12.13 -1.48 8.31
CA ILE A 168 12.38 -0.12 8.79
C ILE A 168 11.12 0.71 8.58
N PHE A 169 10.44 1.05 9.67
CA PHE A 169 9.08 1.60 9.63
C PHE A 169 9.08 3.13 9.60
N SER A 170 8.16 3.68 8.81
CA SER A 170 7.86 5.11 8.79
C SER A 170 6.40 5.34 8.46
N ALA A 171 5.68 6.11 9.28
CA ALA A 171 4.32 6.53 8.97
C ALA A 171 4.32 7.61 7.87
N ASN A 172 3.33 7.57 6.99
CA ASN A 172 3.19 8.58 5.94
C ASN A 172 2.98 9.97 6.54
N LYS A 173 3.67 10.97 5.95
CA LYS A 173 3.66 12.38 6.40
C LYS A 173 4.21 12.66 7.81
N SER A 174 4.82 11.68 8.47
CA SER A 174 5.45 11.88 9.80
C SER A 174 6.73 12.71 9.75
N GLY A 175 7.47 12.68 8.62
CA GLY A 175 8.78 13.33 8.51
C GLY A 175 9.93 12.58 9.19
N GLU A 176 9.67 11.36 9.65
CA GLU A 176 10.60 10.56 10.45
C GLU A 176 10.45 9.05 10.18
N TYR A 177 11.49 8.30 10.55
CA TYR A 177 11.40 6.87 10.80
C TYR A 177 10.91 6.64 12.23
N TYR A 178 10.00 5.68 12.39
CA TYR A 178 9.42 5.33 13.69
C TYR A 178 10.32 4.37 14.48
N GLY A 179 11.00 3.46 13.79
CA GLY A 179 11.78 2.38 14.39
C GLY A 179 12.07 1.29 13.37
N TYR A 180 12.68 0.21 13.81
CA TYR A 180 12.86 -0.98 12.99
C TYR A 180 12.60 -2.27 13.79
N ALA A 181 12.20 -3.31 13.06
CA ALA A 181 11.94 -4.63 13.60
C ALA A 181 12.55 -5.71 12.72
N ARG A 182 12.77 -6.89 13.28
CA ARG A 182 13.23 -8.07 12.57
C ARG A 182 12.08 -9.05 12.34
N MET A 183 11.99 -9.59 11.13
CA MET A 183 11.02 -10.63 10.79
C MET A 183 11.33 -11.92 11.56
N LEU A 184 10.30 -12.56 12.14
CA LEU A 184 10.43 -13.79 12.93
C LEU A 184 9.69 -14.99 12.32
N SER A 185 8.79 -14.76 11.37
CA SER A 185 8.06 -15.83 10.69
C SER A 185 7.83 -15.50 9.23
N LYS A 186 7.73 -16.54 8.39
CA LYS A 186 7.17 -16.43 7.05
C LYS A 186 5.73 -15.91 7.10
N ILE A 187 5.32 -15.29 5.99
CA ILE A 187 3.96 -14.91 5.69
C ILE A 187 3.29 -16.12 5.06
N VAL A 188 2.42 -16.78 5.80
CA VAL A 188 1.71 -17.98 5.34
C VAL A 188 0.24 -17.62 5.12
N ASN A 189 -0.30 -18.02 3.97
CA ASN A 189 -1.74 -17.97 3.75
C ASN A 189 -2.40 -19.01 4.67
N ALA A 190 -2.83 -18.59 5.86
CA ALA A 190 -3.44 -19.50 6.81
C ALA A 190 -4.82 -19.95 6.27
N PRO A 191 -5.22 -21.22 6.48
CA PRO A 191 -6.56 -21.68 6.14
C PRO A 191 -7.62 -20.77 6.76
N LEU A 192 -8.77 -20.63 6.08
CA LEU A 192 -9.90 -19.80 6.53
C LEU A 192 -10.26 -20.03 8.00
N GLU A 193 -10.16 -21.27 8.51
CA GLU A 193 -10.45 -21.59 9.91
C GLU A 193 -9.50 -20.88 10.90
N VAL A 194 -8.22 -20.71 10.54
CA VAL A 194 -7.24 -20.00 11.37
C VAL A 194 -7.46 -18.48 11.31
N ARG A 195 -7.90 -17.97 10.14
CA ARG A 195 -8.32 -16.56 9.98
C ARG A 195 -9.54 -16.25 10.85
N VAL A 196 -10.56 -17.12 10.80
CA VAL A 196 -11.77 -17.02 11.62
C VAL A 196 -11.45 -17.16 13.11
N ALA A 197 -10.52 -18.04 13.50
CA ALA A 197 -10.09 -18.17 14.89
C ALA A 197 -9.28 -16.96 15.37
N GLN A 198 -8.46 -16.34 14.51
CA GLN A 198 -7.80 -15.07 14.80
C GLN A 198 -8.86 -13.96 14.96
N ASP A 199 -9.76 -13.79 14.01
CA ASP A 199 -10.85 -12.80 14.09
C ASP A 199 -11.75 -13.01 15.33
N ALA A 200 -12.05 -14.26 15.70
CA ALA A 200 -12.84 -14.62 16.87
C ALA A 200 -12.13 -14.36 18.22
N LEU A 201 -10.80 -14.44 18.27
CA LEU A 201 -10.00 -14.07 19.45
C LEU A 201 -9.95 -12.55 19.68
N PHE A 202 -10.39 -11.75 18.69
CA PHE A 202 -10.37 -10.28 18.70
C PHE A 202 -11.75 -9.66 18.43
N ALA A 203 -12.82 -10.45 18.45
CA ALA A 203 -14.19 -10.09 18.10
C ALA A 203 -14.88 -9.05 19.01
N ASP A 204 -14.23 -8.64 20.11
CA ASP A 204 -14.69 -7.48 20.88
C ASP A 204 -14.36 -6.14 20.20
N SER A 205 -13.64 -6.13 19.06
CA SER A 205 -13.30 -4.88 18.34
C SER A 205 -14.55 -4.20 17.80
N ASP A 206 -14.70 -2.92 18.13
CA ASP A 206 -15.74 -2.05 17.59
C ASP A 206 -15.71 -2.12 16.04
N ASP A 207 -16.81 -2.57 15.45
CA ASP A 207 -16.98 -2.84 14.00
C ASP A 207 -16.81 -1.55 13.16
N THR A 208 -16.74 -0.39 13.82
CA THR A 208 -16.57 0.93 13.22
C THR A 208 -15.23 1.12 12.48
N ASP A 209 -14.19 0.36 12.84
CA ASP A 209 -12.86 0.47 12.24
C ASP A 209 -12.66 -0.48 11.03
N LEU A 210 -13.67 -1.29 10.67
CA LEU A 210 -13.60 -2.14 9.48
C LEU A 210 -14.00 -1.36 8.21
N PRO A 211 -13.25 -1.55 7.11
CA PRO A 211 -13.60 -0.90 5.85
C PRO A 211 -14.91 -1.42 5.29
N LYS A 212 -15.75 -0.51 4.82
CA LYS A 212 -17.07 -0.83 4.30
C LYS A 212 -16.96 -1.24 2.84
N MET A 213 -17.57 -2.38 2.49
CA MET A 213 -17.62 -2.88 1.13
C MET A 213 -19.02 -2.66 0.54
N MET A 214 -19.10 -1.99 -0.60
CA MET A 214 -20.37 -1.71 -1.28
C MET A 214 -20.27 -2.00 -2.78
N GLN A 215 -21.16 -2.83 -3.32
CA GLN A 215 -21.25 -3.03 -4.77
C GLN A 215 -21.92 -1.82 -5.43
N THR A 216 -21.48 -1.50 -6.66
CA THR A 216 -22.07 -0.43 -7.47
C THR A 216 -22.62 -1.00 -8.75
N GLN A 217 -23.83 -0.55 -9.12
CA GLN A 217 -24.43 -0.87 -10.41
C GLN A 217 -23.65 -0.22 -11.57
N PRO A 218 -23.71 -0.80 -12.78
CA PRO A 218 -23.09 -0.23 -13.96
C PRO A 218 -23.80 1.06 -14.39
N GLY A 219 -23.08 1.91 -15.13
CA GLY A 219 -23.59 3.15 -15.72
C GLY A 219 -22.95 3.44 -17.08
N ASP A 220 -23.22 4.61 -17.66
CA ASP A 220 -22.65 4.99 -18.96
C ASP A 220 -21.12 5.04 -18.93
N ASN A 221 -20.47 4.12 -19.65
CA ASN A 221 -19.01 3.93 -19.64
C ASN A 221 -18.42 3.65 -18.24
N ILE A 222 -19.22 3.09 -17.34
CA ILE A 222 -18.77 2.64 -16.01
C ILE A 222 -19.23 1.19 -15.83
N PRO A 223 -18.33 0.20 -15.76
CA PRO A 223 -18.72 -1.17 -15.48
C PRO A 223 -19.28 -1.32 -14.05
N SER A 224 -19.92 -2.45 -13.77
CA SER A 224 -20.21 -2.84 -12.39
C SER A 224 -18.92 -2.84 -11.58
N GLY A 225 -19.01 -2.49 -10.30
CA GLY A 225 -17.82 -2.29 -9.49
C GLY A 225 -18.06 -2.53 -8.01
N ARG A 226 -17.00 -2.36 -7.21
CA ARG A 226 -17.07 -2.36 -5.75
C ARG A 226 -16.30 -1.19 -5.17
N VAL A 227 -16.86 -0.57 -4.14
CA VAL A 227 -16.20 0.41 -3.28
C VAL A 227 -15.64 -0.31 -2.06
N VAL A 228 -14.40 0.00 -1.72
CA VAL A 228 -13.78 -0.29 -0.43
C VAL A 228 -13.52 1.04 0.26
N ASP A 229 -14.29 1.32 1.31
CA ASP A 229 -14.23 2.55 2.09
C ASP A 229 -13.46 2.32 3.40
N ASP A 230 -12.22 2.80 3.44
CA ASP A 230 -11.37 2.88 4.63
C ASP A 230 -11.14 4.36 4.98
N SER A 231 -12.24 5.10 5.11
CA SER A 231 -12.27 6.53 5.45
C SER A 231 -11.55 6.85 6.76
N VAL A 232 -11.58 5.94 7.74
CA VAL A 232 -10.82 6.04 9.00
C VAL A 232 -9.32 6.21 8.73
N ARG A 233 -8.77 5.44 7.79
CA ARG A 233 -7.34 5.54 7.42
C ARG A 233 -7.11 6.55 6.30
N GLY A 234 -8.19 7.12 5.75
CA GLY A 234 -8.20 8.20 4.77
C GLY A 234 -8.04 7.71 3.33
N THR A 235 -8.44 6.47 3.06
CA THR A 235 -8.31 5.81 1.76
C THR A 235 -9.63 5.19 1.34
N MET A 236 -10.09 5.52 0.14
CA MET A 236 -11.27 4.89 -0.46
C MET A 236 -10.93 4.52 -1.90
N PHE A 237 -11.35 3.35 -2.36
CA PHE A 237 -11.22 3.04 -3.77
C PHE A 237 -12.44 2.36 -4.34
N TRP A 238 -12.69 2.63 -5.61
CA TRP A 238 -13.64 1.91 -6.44
C TRP A 238 -12.85 1.11 -7.47
N GLU A 239 -13.26 -0.13 -7.72
CA GLU A 239 -12.69 -0.93 -8.81
C GLU A 239 -13.78 -1.65 -9.60
N ALA A 240 -13.57 -1.72 -10.91
CA ALA A 240 -14.41 -2.46 -11.83
C ALA A 240 -14.35 -3.96 -11.49
N LEU A 241 -15.52 -4.59 -11.46
CA LEU A 241 -15.63 -6.05 -11.46
C LEU A 241 -15.42 -6.53 -12.90
N LYS A 242 -14.72 -7.65 -13.07
CA LYS A 242 -14.58 -8.27 -14.38
C LYS A 242 -15.93 -8.76 -14.87
N ASP A 243 -16.13 -8.69 -16.18
CA ASP A 243 -17.26 -9.34 -16.83
C ASP A 243 -17.08 -10.87 -16.64
N PRO A 244 -18.06 -11.61 -16.10
CA PRO A 244 -17.95 -13.06 -15.87
C PRO A 244 -17.73 -13.88 -17.16
N ASN A 245 -17.76 -13.26 -18.33
CA ASN A 245 -17.57 -13.88 -19.64
C ASN A 245 -16.16 -13.70 -20.24
N GLU A 246 -15.25 -12.95 -19.61
CA GLU A 246 -13.84 -12.94 -20.01
C GLU A 246 -13.16 -14.23 -19.53
N GLU A 247 -12.91 -15.17 -20.45
CA GLU A 247 -12.19 -16.42 -20.18
C GLU A 247 -10.88 -16.15 -19.42
N THR A 248 -10.86 -16.51 -18.14
CA THR A 248 -9.61 -16.61 -17.38
C THR A 248 -8.70 -17.64 -18.02
N SER A 249 -7.43 -17.27 -18.23
CA SER A 249 -6.37 -18.23 -18.52
C SER A 249 -6.44 -19.42 -17.54
N PRO A 250 -6.29 -20.67 -18.01
CA PRO A 250 -6.52 -21.83 -17.18
C PRO A 250 -5.44 -21.87 -16.08
N GLY A 251 -5.86 -21.65 -14.82
CA GLY A 251 -4.95 -21.73 -13.67
C GLY A 251 -5.26 -20.84 -12.47
N ARG A 252 -6.31 -20.00 -12.50
CA ARG A 252 -6.77 -19.25 -11.30
C ARG A 252 -8.17 -19.69 -10.91
N GLU A 253 -8.28 -20.43 -9.82
CA GLU A 253 -9.55 -20.86 -9.22
C GLU A 253 -10.39 -19.64 -8.83
N GLU A 254 -11.60 -19.54 -9.37
CA GLU A 254 -12.53 -18.40 -9.31
C GLU A 254 -13.16 -18.12 -7.92
N GLY A 255 -12.65 -18.69 -6.83
CA GLY A 255 -13.18 -18.48 -5.48
C GLY A 255 -12.33 -17.61 -4.55
N GLN A 256 -11.08 -17.29 -4.92
CA GLN A 256 -10.07 -16.78 -3.97
C GLN A 256 -9.79 -15.27 -4.02
N ASP A 257 -10.28 -14.55 -5.03
CA ASP A 257 -9.91 -13.14 -5.27
C ASP A 257 -10.74 -12.12 -4.46
N VAL A 258 -11.88 -12.54 -3.91
CA VAL A 258 -12.74 -11.68 -3.08
C VAL A 258 -12.12 -11.44 -1.69
N ASP A 259 -11.23 -12.33 -1.25
CA ASP A 259 -10.87 -12.51 0.16
C ASP A 259 -9.44 -12.07 0.53
N LYS A 260 -8.68 -11.52 -0.45
CA LYS A 260 -7.32 -10.98 -0.26
C LYS A 260 -7.29 -9.45 -0.23
N THR A 261 -8.23 -8.81 0.46
CA THR A 261 -8.26 -7.34 0.55
C THR A 261 -7.15 -6.79 1.47
N TRP A 262 -6.65 -7.61 2.41
CA TRP A 262 -5.51 -7.31 3.28
C TRP A 262 -4.41 -8.35 3.17
N GLY A 263 -3.19 -7.95 3.50
CA GLY A 263 -2.08 -8.89 3.60
C GLY A 263 -2.14 -9.70 4.88
N MET A 264 -1.47 -10.84 4.85
CA MET A 264 -1.46 -11.78 5.97
C MET A 264 -0.53 -11.29 7.08
N PRO A 265 -0.95 -11.35 8.37
CA PRO A 265 -0.10 -10.96 9.47
C PRO A 265 1.04 -11.97 9.68
N PHE A 266 2.22 -11.45 10.01
CA PHE A 266 3.41 -12.24 10.32
C PHE A 266 4.14 -11.66 11.55
N LYS A 267 4.88 -12.52 12.25
CA LYS A 267 5.55 -12.14 13.50
C LYS A 267 6.80 -11.31 13.22
N ILE A 268 6.97 -10.27 14.01
CA ILE A 268 8.15 -9.40 14.01
C ILE A 268 8.61 -9.14 15.44
N LYS A 269 9.87 -8.76 15.61
CA LYS A 269 10.43 -8.28 16.87
C LYS A 269 10.98 -6.88 16.68
N TRP A 270 10.38 -5.90 17.35
CA TRP A 270 10.93 -4.55 17.41
C TRP A 270 12.27 -4.57 18.11
N GLU A 271 13.29 -4.02 17.46
CA GLU A 271 14.65 -3.91 18.01
C GLU A 271 14.97 -2.47 18.41
N SER A 272 14.38 -1.48 17.72
CA SER A 272 14.39 -0.09 18.16
C SER A 272 13.07 0.62 17.82
N THR A 273 12.68 1.53 18.72
CA THR A 273 11.57 2.49 18.55
C THR A 273 12.05 3.94 18.67
N ASN A 274 13.38 4.15 18.63
CA ASN A 274 13.97 5.46 18.64
C ASN A 274 13.70 6.15 17.31
N LYS A 275 12.95 7.24 17.34
CA LYS A 275 12.57 7.91 16.10
C LYS A 275 13.73 8.67 15.49
N ILE A 276 13.87 8.58 14.17
CA ILE A 276 14.89 9.30 13.41
C ILE A 276 14.24 10.27 12.45
N PRO A 277 14.39 11.59 12.67
CA PRO A 277 13.95 12.60 11.72
C PRO A 277 14.68 12.44 10.38
N PHE A 278 13.97 12.57 9.26
CA PHE A 278 14.53 12.38 7.92
C PHE A 278 15.69 13.31 7.56
N PHE A 279 15.83 14.45 8.24
CA PHE A 279 16.98 15.32 7.99
C PHE A 279 18.31 14.66 8.41
N ARG A 280 18.28 13.73 9.38
CA ARG A 280 19.48 12.99 9.84
C ARG A 280 19.94 11.92 8.85
N THR A 281 19.11 11.54 7.89
CA THR A 281 19.41 10.48 6.90
C THR A 281 19.64 11.02 5.50
N ARG A 282 19.77 12.35 5.33
CA ARG A 282 19.91 13.01 4.00
C ARG A 282 21.11 12.53 3.18
N TYR A 283 22.15 12.04 3.84
CA TYR A 283 23.37 11.55 3.20
C TYR A 283 23.25 10.09 2.73
N LEU A 284 22.27 9.33 3.24
CA LEU A 284 22.06 7.94 2.87
C LEU A 284 21.26 7.86 1.57
N ARG A 285 21.87 7.25 0.54
CA ARG A 285 21.27 7.05 -0.77
C ARG A 285 21.24 5.58 -1.11
N ASN A 286 20.11 5.11 -1.64
CA ASN A 286 19.91 3.70 -1.96
C ASN A 286 20.14 3.46 -3.45
N SER A 287 21.26 2.82 -3.82
CA SER A 287 21.61 2.49 -5.21
C SER A 287 20.57 1.59 -5.87
N TRP A 288 19.86 0.76 -5.09
CA TRP A 288 18.79 -0.13 -5.57
C TRP A 288 17.46 0.59 -5.85
N ASN A 289 17.36 1.87 -5.50
CA ASN A 289 16.20 2.71 -5.75
C ASN A 289 16.63 4.02 -6.45
N SER A 290 17.26 3.88 -7.60
CA SER A 290 17.72 5.00 -8.45
C SER A 290 18.65 6.00 -7.74
N ASN A 291 19.39 5.54 -6.72
CA ASN A 291 20.27 6.37 -5.90
C ASN A 291 19.57 7.58 -5.22
N LEU A 292 18.26 7.46 -5.00
CA LEU A 292 17.47 8.44 -4.27
C LEU A 292 17.84 8.41 -2.78
N GLU A 293 17.55 9.50 -2.06
CA GLU A 293 17.66 9.49 -0.59
C GLU A 293 16.83 8.34 -0.03
N VAL A 294 17.34 7.62 0.97
CA VAL A 294 16.69 6.41 1.51
C VAL A 294 15.26 6.65 2.03
N LYS A 295 14.93 7.89 2.43
CA LYS A 295 13.57 8.29 2.83
C LYS A 295 12.56 8.31 1.68
N ILE A 296 13.04 8.45 0.44
CA ILE A 296 12.23 8.50 -0.77
C ILE A 296 12.00 7.07 -1.22
N ALA A 297 11.09 6.38 -0.52
CA ALA A 297 10.81 4.97 -0.71
C ALA A 297 9.30 4.69 -0.67
N ARG A 298 8.87 3.69 -1.43
CA ARG A 298 7.53 3.10 -1.35
C ARG A 298 7.51 1.99 -0.29
N ASP A 299 6.31 1.58 0.10
CA ASP A 299 6.16 0.38 0.94
C ASP A 299 6.81 -0.83 0.27
N GLY A 300 7.62 -1.59 1.00
CA GLY A 300 8.33 -2.76 0.49
C GLY A 300 9.60 -2.45 -0.32
N THR A 301 10.06 -1.19 -0.35
CA THR A 301 11.31 -0.85 -1.07
C THR A 301 12.49 -1.53 -0.41
N GLU A 302 13.20 -2.38 -1.16
CA GLU A 302 14.43 -3.01 -0.72
C GLU A 302 15.59 -2.00 -0.65
N VAL A 303 16.46 -2.16 0.35
CA VAL A 303 17.59 -1.27 0.62
C VAL A 303 18.90 -2.05 0.54
N GLU A 304 19.86 -1.49 -0.19
CA GLU A 304 21.21 -2.04 -0.30
C GLU A 304 21.83 -2.29 1.11
N PRO A 305 22.48 -3.45 1.36
CA PRO A 305 22.89 -3.87 2.70
C PRO A 305 23.75 -2.88 3.48
N HIS A 306 24.71 -2.19 2.85
CA HIS A 306 25.54 -1.20 3.56
C HIS A 306 24.71 0.03 3.94
N VAL A 307 23.82 0.48 3.07
CA VAL A 307 22.88 1.58 3.34
C VAL A 307 21.89 1.19 4.45
N GLY A 308 21.37 -0.03 4.39
CA GLY A 308 20.45 -0.59 5.39
C GLY A 308 21.09 -0.68 6.77
N ALA A 309 22.29 -1.25 6.86
CA ALA A 309 23.07 -1.32 8.08
C ALA A 309 23.39 0.08 8.64
N SER A 310 23.86 1.00 7.80
CA SER A 310 24.15 2.39 8.19
C SER A 310 22.91 3.13 8.70
N LEU A 311 21.73 2.82 8.15
CA LEU A 311 20.47 3.38 8.64
C LEU A 311 20.11 2.80 10.01
N LEU A 312 20.33 1.51 10.26
CA LEU A 312 20.07 0.89 11.56
C LEU A 312 20.95 1.45 12.68
N GLU A 313 22.22 1.78 12.39
CA GLU A 313 23.16 2.37 13.36
C GLU A 313 22.74 3.76 13.88
N LEU A 314 21.80 4.42 13.21
CA LEU A 314 21.30 5.73 13.63
C LEU A 314 20.17 5.65 14.66
N PHE A 315 19.60 4.46 14.89
CA PHE A 315 18.52 4.20 15.85
C PHE A 315 19.08 3.96 17.25
#